data_AF-A0A3C0M904-F1
#
_entry.id   AF-A0A3C0M904-F1
#
_cell.length_a   1.000
_cell.length_b   1.000
_cell.length_c   1.000
_cell.angle_alpha   90.00
_cell.angle_beta   90.00
_cell.angle_gamma   90.00
#
_symmetry.space_group_name_H-M   'P 1'
#
loop_
_entity.id
_entity.type
_entity.pdbx_description
1 polymer ?
#
loop_
_entity_poly.entity_id
_entity_poly.type
_entity_poly.pdbx_seq_one_letter_code
_entity_poly.pdbx_strand_id
1 'polypeptide(L)'
;LTIAQAPRYGIVGETLTFSVRVDDSGAQDAAGAPVDLDVRINGEFTARHSVPAGANANLQLVLPHGGENVIEIQAAPGPNELTLLNNRAAVMTTGVRDQLKVLLISGAPHAGERTWRNLLKADPGVNLVHFTILRPREKLDETPTYQLSLIEFPIRELFEERLNDFNLIIFDRYQHSSLIPVQYYANIARYVEDGGALLVAAGSELAQPISLYRTPIASVLPAEPSGQVLEQGFRPQVTADGMRHP
;
A
#
# COMPACT_ATOMS: atom_id res chain seq x y z
N LEU A 1 4.46 -6.19 -36.54
CA LEU A 1 3.96 -5.94 -35.16
C LEU A 1 4.61 -4.68 -34.61
N THR A 2 3.83 -3.77 -34.04
CA THR A 2 4.33 -2.52 -33.45
C THR A 2 3.69 -2.30 -32.08
N ILE A 3 4.49 -1.91 -31.10
CA ILE A 3 4.00 -1.47 -29.80
C ILE A 3 3.67 0.03 -29.92
N ALA A 4 2.38 0.35 -29.90
CA ALA A 4 1.90 1.73 -30.07
C ALA A 4 2.06 2.54 -28.78
N GLN A 5 1.79 1.92 -27.62
CA GLN A 5 1.92 2.55 -26.32
C GLN A 5 2.29 1.53 -25.25
N ALA A 6 3.33 1.82 -24.48
CA ALA A 6 3.75 1.02 -23.34
C ALA A 6 4.11 1.94 -22.17
N PRO A 7 3.54 1.74 -20.97
CA PRO A 7 3.97 2.44 -19.78
C PRO A 7 5.44 2.17 -19.48
N ARG A 8 6.19 3.22 -19.13
CA ARG A 8 7.58 3.08 -18.66
C ARG A 8 7.66 2.53 -17.24
N TYR A 9 6.64 2.79 -16.43
CA TYR A 9 6.53 2.37 -15.06
C TYR A 9 5.17 1.71 -14.82
N GLY A 10 5.11 0.76 -13.89
CA GLY A 10 3.87 0.17 -13.44
C GLY A 10 3.98 -0.41 -12.04
N ILE A 11 2.85 -0.53 -11.34
CA ILE A 11 2.83 -1.07 -9.98
C ILE A 11 2.86 -2.60 -10.07
N VAL A 12 3.75 -3.22 -9.29
CA VAL A 12 3.87 -4.68 -9.21
C VAL A 12 2.57 -5.25 -8.64
N GLY A 13 1.98 -6.24 -9.32
CA GLY A 13 0.70 -6.84 -8.92
C GLY A 13 -0.55 -6.13 -9.43
N GLU A 14 -0.42 -4.94 -10.03
CA GLU A 14 -1.54 -4.24 -10.67
C GLU A 14 -1.60 -4.47 -12.18
N THR A 15 -2.79 -4.35 -12.75
CA THR A 15 -3.03 -4.49 -14.19
C THR A 15 -2.57 -3.25 -14.94
N LEU A 16 -1.62 -3.43 -15.85
CA LEU A 16 -1.13 -2.42 -16.78
C LEU A 16 -1.74 -2.63 -18.16
N THR A 17 -2.04 -1.53 -18.84
CA THR A 17 -2.58 -1.56 -20.20
C THR A 17 -1.51 -1.15 -21.20
N PHE A 18 -1.28 -2.00 -22.21
CA PHE A 18 -0.40 -1.79 -23.34
C PHE A 18 -1.22 -1.69 -24.61
N SER A 19 -0.81 -0.85 -25.56
CA SER A 19 -1.43 -0.79 -26.88
C SER A 19 -0.49 -1.35 -27.93
N VAL A 20 -0.98 -2.32 -28.70
CA VAL A 20 -0.24 -2.96 -29.78
C VAL A 20 -1.03 -2.86 -31.07
N ARG A 21 -0.32 -2.88 -32.19
CA ARG A 21 -0.89 -2.93 -33.53
C ARG A 21 -0.20 -4.00 -34.35
N VAL A 22 -1.01 -4.84 -34.98
CA VAL A 22 -0.54 -5.84 -35.95
C VAL A 22 -1.06 -5.42 -37.31
N ASP A 23 -0.16 -5.19 -38.26
CA ASP A 23 -0.53 -4.91 -39.65
C ASP A 23 -0.16 -6.13 -40.49
N ASP A 24 -1.14 -6.65 -41.25
CA ASP A 24 -0.95 -7.67 -42.27
C ASP A 24 -1.02 -6.99 -43.64
N SER A 25 0.14 -6.86 -44.30
CA SER A 25 0.27 -6.24 -45.62
C SER A 25 0.18 -7.24 -46.78
N GLY A 26 0.05 -8.54 -46.51
CA GLY A 26 0.15 -9.61 -47.50
C GLY A 26 -1.20 -10.07 -48.06
N ALA A 27 -2.29 -9.90 -47.31
CA ALA A 27 -3.62 -10.34 -47.71
C ALA A 27 -4.54 -9.15 -48.02
N GLN A 28 -5.10 -9.13 -49.25
CA GLN A 28 -5.97 -8.06 -49.77
C GLN A 28 -7.25 -7.82 -48.94
N ASP A 29 -7.60 -8.75 -48.02
CA ASP A 29 -8.78 -8.69 -47.13
C ASP A 29 -8.45 -8.96 -45.64
N ALA A 30 -7.20 -8.76 -45.19
CA ALA A 30 -6.80 -9.12 -43.81
C ALA A 30 -7.26 -8.14 -42.71
N ALA A 31 -7.84 -7.00 -43.07
CA ALA A 31 -8.27 -5.99 -42.09
C ALA A 31 -9.36 -6.57 -41.16
N GLY A 32 -9.08 -6.58 -39.86
CA GLY A 32 -9.99 -7.11 -38.84
C GLY A 32 -9.89 -8.63 -38.60
N ALA A 33 -9.05 -9.36 -39.33
CA ALA A 33 -8.81 -10.78 -39.05
C ALA A 33 -8.14 -10.94 -37.67
N PRO A 34 -8.54 -11.94 -36.87
CA PRO A 34 -7.93 -12.19 -35.57
C PRO A 34 -6.50 -12.71 -35.74
N VAL A 35 -5.55 -12.07 -35.06
CA VAL A 35 -4.16 -12.51 -34.97
C VAL A 35 -3.84 -12.84 -33.53
N ASP A 36 -3.33 -14.04 -33.30
CA ASP A 36 -2.90 -14.47 -31.98
C ASP A 36 -1.52 -13.89 -31.64
N LEU A 37 -1.42 -13.33 -30.44
CA LEU A 37 -0.23 -12.77 -29.83
C LEU A 37 0.13 -13.58 -28.59
N ASP A 38 1.34 -14.15 -28.57
CA ASP A 38 1.96 -14.68 -27.37
C ASP A 38 2.72 -13.56 -26.65
N VAL A 39 2.40 -13.37 -25.37
CA VAL A 39 3.09 -12.41 -24.50
C VAL A 39 3.97 -13.15 -23.50
N ARG A 40 5.23 -12.74 -23.42
CA ARG A 40 6.19 -13.21 -22.45
C ARG A 40 6.72 -12.06 -21.61
N ILE A 41 6.93 -12.30 -20.32
CA ILE A 41 7.60 -11.37 -19.42
C ILE A 41 8.87 -12.07 -18.92
N ASN A 42 10.03 -11.44 -19.15
CA ASN A 42 11.35 -12.00 -18.81
C ASN A 42 11.57 -13.43 -19.36
N GLY A 43 11.03 -13.71 -20.54
CA GLY A 43 11.11 -15.02 -21.21
C GLY A 43 10.04 -16.05 -20.79
N GLU A 44 9.28 -15.81 -19.73
CA GLU A 44 8.21 -16.70 -19.29
C GLU A 44 6.89 -16.39 -20.00
N PHE A 45 6.19 -17.42 -20.46
CA PHE A 45 4.87 -17.26 -21.08
C PHE A 45 3.84 -16.78 -20.06
N THR A 46 3.24 -15.63 -20.34
CA THR A 46 2.29 -14.99 -19.44
C THR A 46 0.86 -15.13 -19.95
N ALA A 47 0.62 -14.85 -21.22
CA ALA A 47 -0.72 -14.85 -21.79
C ALA A 47 -0.71 -15.00 -23.31
N ARG A 48 -1.86 -15.41 -23.86
CA ARG A 48 -2.18 -15.31 -25.28
C ARG A 48 -3.37 -14.39 -25.47
N HIS A 49 -3.28 -13.47 -26.42
CA HIS A 49 -4.36 -12.57 -26.79
C HIS A 49 -4.68 -12.70 -28.28
N SER A 50 -5.94 -12.55 -28.65
CA SER A 50 -6.34 -12.46 -30.06
C SER A 50 -6.74 -11.02 -30.36
N VAL A 51 -6.08 -10.38 -31.32
CA VAL A 51 -6.29 -8.96 -31.66
C VAL A 51 -6.65 -8.79 -33.13
N PRO A 52 -7.53 -7.84 -33.48
CA PRO A 52 -7.85 -7.58 -34.88
C PRO A 52 -6.65 -6.95 -35.61
N ALA A 53 -6.30 -7.49 -36.77
CA ALA A 53 -5.29 -6.90 -37.65
C ALA A 53 -5.74 -5.52 -38.17
N GLY A 54 -4.78 -4.61 -38.33
CA GLY A 54 -4.95 -3.25 -38.82
C GLY A 54 -5.47 -2.23 -37.78
N ALA A 55 -5.78 -2.66 -36.56
CA ALA A 55 -6.28 -1.80 -35.48
C ALA A 55 -5.40 -1.87 -34.22
N ASN A 56 -5.43 -0.80 -33.42
CA ASN A 56 -4.81 -0.81 -32.10
C ASN A 56 -5.65 -1.67 -31.15
N ALA A 57 -5.00 -2.56 -30.42
CA ALA A 57 -5.61 -3.41 -29.41
C ALA A 57 -4.92 -3.21 -28.07
N ASN A 58 -5.72 -3.24 -27.00
CA ASN A 58 -5.24 -3.08 -25.63
C ASN A 58 -5.00 -4.45 -25.00
N LEU A 59 -3.79 -4.66 -24.49
CA LEU A 59 -3.40 -5.85 -23.74
C LEU A 59 -3.26 -5.49 -22.26
N GLN A 60 -3.79 -6.35 -21.40
CA GLN A 60 -3.71 -6.19 -19.95
C GLN A 60 -2.71 -7.19 -19.39
N LEU A 61 -1.68 -6.70 -18.69
CA LEU A 61 -0.59 -7.50 -18.15
C LEU A 61 -0.28 -7.07 -16.72
N VAL A 62 0.18 -7.99 -15.89
CA VAL A 62 0.60 -7.73 -14.51
C VAL A 62 2.11 -7.97 -14.40
N LEU A 63 2.85 -7.02 -13.80
CA LEU A 63 4.29 -7.18 -13.61
C LEU A 63 4.57 -8.17 -12.47
N PRO A 64 5.45 -9.17 -12.67
CA PRO A 64 5.75 -10.18 -11.66
C PRO A 64 6.61 -9.66 -10.51
N HIS A 65 7.49 -8.70 -10.76
CA HIS A 65 8.39 -8.16 -9.73
C HIS A 65 8.78 -6.70 -9.99
N GLY A 66 9.35 -6.09 -8.94
CA GLY A 66 9.93 -4.75 -9.02
C GLY A 66 11.25 -4.73 -9.79
N GLY A 67 11.61 -3.58 -10.35
CA GLY A 67 12.76 -3.44 -11.24
C GLY A 67 12.40 -3.61 -12.71
N GLU A 68 13.41 -3.76 -13.56
CA GLU A 68 13.20 -3.85 -15.01
C GLU A 68 12.51 -5.18 -15.38
N ASN A 69 11.44 -5.09 -16.18
CA ASN A 69 10.77 -6.22 -16.79
C ASN A 69 10.82 -6.06 -18.31
N VAL A 70 11.25 -7.09 -19.02
CA VAL A 70 11.25 -7.14 -20.49
C VAL A 70 9.98 -7.85 -20.94
N ILE A 71 9.13 -7.12 -21.64
CA ILE A 71 7.87 -7.62 -22.18
C ILE A 71 8.08 -7.90 -23.67
N GLU A 72 8.00 -9.16 -24.05
CA GLU A 72 8.12 -9.62 -25.42
C GLU A 72 6.73 -10.02 -25.94
N ILE A 73 6.39 -9.53 -27.13
CA ILE A 73 5.13 -9.81 -27.80
C ILE A 73 5.48 -10.44 -29.14
N GLN A 74 4.89 -11.60 -29.41
CA GLN A 74 5.12 -12.35 -30.63
C GLN A 74 3.78 -12.67 -31.31
N ALA A 75 3.62 -12.21 -32.54
CA ALA A 75 2.50 -12.60 -33.39
C ALA A 75 2.69 -14.01 -33.97
N ALA A 76 1.59 -14.75 -34.09
CA ALA A 76 1.57 -16.02 -34.80
C ALA A 76 1.99 -15.83 -36.28
N PRO A 77 2.74 -16.78 -36.86
CA PRO A 77 3.16 -16.69 -38.25
C PRO A 77 1.98 -16.75 -39.22
N GLY A 78 1.99 -15.90 -40.23
CA GLY A 78 0.98 -15.88 -41.29
C GLY A 78 1.17 -16.98 -42.34
N PRO A 79 0.13 -17.29 -43.14
CA PRO A 79 0.26 -18.21 -44.27
C PRO A 79 1.19 -17.61 -45.34
N ASN A 80 2.23 -18.34 -45.72
CA ASN A 80 3.25 -17.92 -46.70
C ASN A 80 4.06 -16.67 -46.30
N GLU A 81 4.22 -16.42 -45.00
CA GLU A 81 5.03 -15.30 -44.52
C GLU A 81 6.54 -15.51 -44.80
N LEU A 82 7.16 -14.53 -45.46
CA LEU A 82 8.55 -14.61 -45.92
C LEU A 82 9.59 -14.45 -44.80
N THR A 83 9.25 -13.69 -43.76
CA THR A 83 10.13 -13.40 -42.64
C THR A 83 9.33 -13.35 -41.35
N LEU A 84 9.89 -13.86 -40.26
CA LEU A 84 9.26 -13.83 -38.94
C LEU A 84 9.85 -12.73 -38.03
N LEU A 85 10.80 -11.94 -38.53
CA LEU A 85 11.52 -10.94 -37.74
C LEU A 85 10.60 -9.78 -37.32
N ASN A 86 9.66 -9.41 -38.17
CA ASN A 86 8.61 -8.40 -37.97
C ASN A 86 7.47 -8.85 -37.03
N ASN A 87 7.45 -10.13 -36.63
CA ASN A 87 6.42 -10.69 -35.75
C ASN A 87 6.76 -10.52 -34.27
N ARG A 88 7.94 -9.99 -33.94
CA ARG A 88 8.39 -9.81 -32.56
C ARG A 88 8.60 -8.35 -32.25
N ALA A 89 8.14 -7.93 -31.08
CA ALA A 89 8.42 -6.62 -30.52
C ALA A 89 8.69 -6.79 -29.02
N ALA A 90 9.61 -5.99 -28.48
CA ALA A 90 9.93 -6.00 -27.06
C ALA A 90 9.94 -4.58 -26.50
N VAL A 91 9.54 -4.42 -25.25
CA VAL A 91 9.61 -3.16 -24.51
C VAL A 91 10.03 -3.42 -23.07
N MET A 92 10.73 -2.46 -22.48
CA MET A 92 11.11 -2.48 -21.08
C MET A 92 10.12 -1.64 -20.27
N THR A 93 9.58 -2.23 -19.20
CA THR A 93 8.74 -1.53 -18.21
C THR A 93 9.32 -1.78 -16.82
N THR A 94 9.49 -0.72 -16.03
CA THR A 94 10.02 -0.83 -14.67
C THR A 94 8.87 -1.02 -13.68
N GLY A 95 8.87 -2.14 -12.97
CA GLY A 95 7.97 -2.41 -11.85
C GLY A 95 8.38 -1.61 -10.63
N VAL A 96 7.45 -0.81 -10.12
CA VAL A 96 7.59 -0.09 -8.84
C VAL A 96 6.70 -0.80 -7.84
N ARG A 97 7.22 -1.07 -6.64
CA ARG A 97 6.38 -1.62 -5.57
C ARG A 97 5.46 -0.53 -5.06
N ASP A 98 4.19 -0.86 -4.81
CA ASP A 98 3.33 0.04 -4.07
C ASP A 98 3.92 0.29 -2.68
N GLN A 99 3.83 1.53 -2.20
CA GLN A 99 4.37 1.90 -0.91
C GLN A 99 3.32 1.63 0.18
N LEU A 100 3.72 0.90 1.21
CA LEU A 100 2.93 0.76 2.42
C LEU A 100 2.76 2.15 3.07
N LYS A 101 1.56 2.70 3.02
CA LYS A 101 1.23 3.97 3.67
C LYS A 101 0.93 3.73 5.14
N VAL A 102 1.75 4.30 6.00
CA VAL A 102 1.68 4.10 7.46
C VAL A 102 1.39 5.42 8.14
N LEU A 103 0.33 5.45 8.97
CA LEU A 103 0.05 6.55 9.88
C LEU A 103 0.57 6.20 11.27
N LEU A 104 1.60 6.89 11.76
CA LEU A 104 2.15 6.72 13.10
C LEU A 104 1.75 7.90 13.99
N ILE A 105 1.09 7.59 15.12
CA ILE A 105 0.63 8.58 16.10
C ILE A 105 1.30 8.26 17.43
N SER A 106 2.24 9.11 17.84
CA SER A 106 2.99 8.97 19.09
C SER A 106 2.44 9.89 20.17
N GLY A 107 2.12 9.38 21.37
CA GLY A 107 1.55 10.18 22.46
C GLY A 107 2.56 10.84 23.41
N ALA A 108 3.81 10.41 23.38
CA ALA A 108 4.90 11.02 24.14
C ALA A 108 6.25 10.67 23.50
N PRO A 109 7.23 11.59 23.54
CA PRO A 109 8.58 11.29 23.05
C PRO A 109 9.21 10.18 23.92
N HIS A 110 9.73 9.14 23.26
CA HIS A 110 10.46 8.07 23.92
C HIS A 110 11.52 7.47 23.00
N ALA A 111 12.46 6.69 23.56
CA ALA A 111 13.57 6.15 22.78
C ALA A 111 13.11 5.23 21.63
N GLY A 112 12.00 4.52 21.79
CA GLY A 112 11.44 3.63 20.78
C GLY A 112 10.84 4.35 19.56
N GLU A 113 10.44 5.61 19.70
CA GLU A 113 9.94 6.42 18.58
C GLU A 113 11.02 6.60 17.49
N ARG A 114 12.29 6.78 17.91
CA ARG A 114 13.42 6.83 16.98
C ARG A 114 13.62 5.49 16.27
N THR A 115 13.41 4.38 16.98
CA THR A 115 13.50 3.04 16.40
C THR A 115 12.42 2.83 15.34
N TRP A 116 11.15 3.17 15.63
CA TRP A 116 10.05 3.11 14.67
C TRP A 116 10.35 3.92 13.42
N ARG A 117 10.70 5.19 13.59
CA ARG A 117 11.00 6.08 12.47
C ARG A 117 12.19 5.58 11.65
N ASN A 118 13.27 5.14 12.29
CA ASN A 118 14.44 4.65 11.58
C ASN A 118 14.13 3.37 10.79
N LEU A 119 13.38 2.44 11.39
CA LEU A 119 13.00 1.19 10.73
C LEU A 119 12.08 1.46 9.54
N LEU A 120 11.02 2.23 9.75
CA LEU A 120 10.01 2.50 8.72
C LEU A 120 10.53 3.43 7.62
N LYS A 121 11.32 4.47 7.95
CA LYS A 121 11.88 5.37 6.92
C LYS A 121 13.07 4.78 6.17
N ALA A 122 13.73 3.76 6.70
CA ALA A 122 14.83 3.11 5.99
C ALA A 122 14.33 2.24 4.83
N ASP A 123 13.07 1.80 4.86
CA ASP A 123 12.46 1.03 3.79
C ASP A 123 11.89 1.97 2.70
N PRO A 124 12.42 1.94 1.47
CA PRO A 124 11.86 2.73 0.37
C PRO A 124 10.44 2.31 -0.04
N GLY A 125 9.98 1.14 0.39
CA GLY A 125 8.63 0.65 0.22
C GLY A 125 7.63 1.17 1.25
N VAL A 126 8.02 2.06 2.17
CA VAL A 126 7.13 2.60 3.21
C VAL A 126 7.00 4.12 3.08
N ASN A 127 5.77 4.60 3.01
CA ASN A 127 5.44 6.01 3.10
C ASN A 127 4.90 6.32 4.49
N LEU A 128 5.74 6.89 5.36
CA LEU A 128 5.42 7.17 6.75
C LEU A 128 4.94 8.60 6.97
N VAL A 129 3.68 8.75 7.39
CA VAL A 129 3.13 9.98 7.96
C VAL A 129 3.19 9.85 9.49
N HIS A 130 4.03 10.66 10.14
CA HIS A 130 4.27 10.58 11.59
C HIS A 130 3.89 11.87 12.30
N PHE A 131 3.07 11.74 13.34
CA PHE A 131 2.72 12.82 14.26
C PHE A 131 3.08 12.46 15.69
N THR A 132 3.63 13.44 16.40
CA THR A 132 3.88 13.33 17.84
C THR A 132 3.02 14.35 18.55
N ILE A 133 2.09 13.85 19.36
CA ILE A 133 1.26 14.69 20.21
C ILE A 133 2.08 15.03 21.45
N LEU A 134 2.58 16.26 21.49
CA LEU A 134 3.25 16.79 22.68
C LEU A 134 2.17 17.10 23.71
N ARG A 135 2.30 16.55 24.93
CA ARG A 135 1.39 16.90 26.02
C ARG A 135 1.55 18.39 26.35
N PRO A 136 0.45 19.16 26.41
CA PRO A 136 0.46 20.47 27.04
C PRO A 136 0.92 20.32 28.50
N ARG A 137 1.90 21.11 28.91
CA ARG A 137 2.24 21.26 30.32
C ARG A 137 1.14 22.07 31.00
N GLU A 138 0.83 21.72 32.23
CA GLU A 138 -0.22 22.19 33.15
C GLU A 138 -0.28 23.71 33.42
N LYS A 139 0.37 24.56 32.62
CA LYS A 139 0.12 26.00 32.66
C LYS A 139 -1.18 26.27 31.92
N LEU A 140 -2.13 26.88 32.63
CA LEU A 140 -3.31 27.52 32.08
C LEU A 140 -2.88 28.58 31.06
N ASP A 141 -2.66 28.14 29.83
CA ASP A 141 -2.59 28.99 28.66
C ASP A 141 -4.01 29.00 28.09
N GLU A 142 -4.64 30.17 27.95
CA GLU A 142 -6.01 30.31 27.41
C GLU A 142 -6.08 29.97 25.91
N THR A 143 -4.93 29.66 25.31
CA THR A 143 -4.79 29.22 23.93
C THR A 143 -5.48 27.86 23.72
N PRO A 144 -6.45 27.75 22.79
CA PRO A 144 -7.11 26.48 22.47
C PRO A 144 -6.11 25.36 22.15
N THR A 145 -6.36 24.14 22.65
CA THR A 145 -5.40 23.02 22.57
C THR A 145 -4.94 22.64 21.16
N TYR A 146 -5.74 22.93 20.12
CA TYR A 146 -5.37 22.69 18.72
C TYR A 146 -4.33 23.69 18.17
N GLN A 147 -4.00 24.75 18.92
CA GLN A 147 -3.00 25.76 18.58
C GLN A 147 -1.66 25.57 19.33
N LEU A 148 -1.53 24.50 20.14
CA LEU A 148 -0.30 24.21 20.90
C LEU A 148 0.74 23.41 20.09
N SER A 149 0.42 23.01 18.87
CA SER A 149 1.33 22.37 17.92
C SER A 149 1.90 23.39 16.92
N LEU A 150 3.17 23.24 16.54
CA LEU A 150 3.87 24.13 15.59
C LEU A 150 3.18 24.22 14.21
N ILE A 151 2.35 23.22 13.88
CA ILE A 151 1.47 23.15 12.73
C ILE A 151 0.12 22.58 13.19
N GLU A 152 -0.99 23.00 12.60
CA GLU A 152 -2.32 22.44 12.91
C GLU A 152 -2.35 20.94 12.56
N PHE A 153 -2.88 20.12 13.47
CA PHE A 153 -2.98 18.69 13.23
C PHE A 153 -4.18 18.42 12.32
N PRO A 154 -4.01 17.84 11.11
CA PRO A 154 -5.09 17.69 10.12
C PRO A 154 -5.98 16.49 10.46
N ILE A 155 -6.64 16.54 11.61
CA ILE A 155 -7.41 15.43 12.18
C ILE A 155 -8.47 14.92 11.19
N ARG A 156 -9.22 15.84 10.59
CA ARG A 156 -10.30 15.49 9.64
C ARG A 156 -9.74 14.79 8.40
N GLU A 157 -8.65 15.30 7.84
CA GLU A 157 -8.03 14.68 6.66
C GLU A 157 -7.58 13.26 6.99
N LEU A 158 -6.91 13.06 8.14
CA LEU A 158 -6.31 11.78 8.49
C LEU A 158 -7.31 10.72 8.97
N PHE A 159 -8.35 11.11 9.70
CA PHE A 159 -9.25 10.17 10.37
C PHE A 159 -10.66 10.10 9.80
N GLU A 160 -10.92 10.80 8.70
CA GLU A 160 -12.20 10.77 8.01
C GLU A 160 -12.04 10.77 6.49
N GLU A 161 -11.34 11.76 5.92
CA GLU A 161 -11.28 11.90 4.45
C GLU A 161 -10.31 10.89 3.81
N ARG A 162 -9.15 10.66 4.44
CA ARG A 162 -8.04 9.84 3.90
C ARG A 162 -7.68 8.67 4.78
N LEU A 163 -8.56 8.29 5.72
CA LEU A 163 -8.32 7.15 6.59
C LEU A 163 -8.05 5.86 5.80
N ASN A 164 -8.80 5.66 4.72
CA ASN A 164 -8.70 4.50 3.83
C ASN A 164 -7.48 4.56 2.88
N ASP A 165 -6.75 5.68 2.83
CA ASP A 165 -5.51 5.76 2.07
C ASP A 165 -4.37 5.02 2.80
N PHE A 166 -4.49 4.78 4.12
CA PHE A 166 -3.46 4.12 4.92
C PHE A 166 -3.65 2.60 4.93
N ASN A 167 -2.55 1.87 4.80
CA ASN A 167 -2.55 0.41 4.95
C ASN A 167 -2.39 -0.03 6.41
N LEU A 168 -1.77 0.81 7.25
CA LEU A 168 -1.51 0.53 8.65
C LEU A 168 -1.59 1.82 9.49
N ILE A 169 -2.30 1.74 10.60
CA ILE A 169 -2.33 2.77 11.63
C ILE A 169 -1.59 2.24 12.86
N ILE A 170 -0.62 3.01 13.35
CA ILE A 170 0.17 2.70 14.53
C ILE A 170 -0.10 3.74 15.63
N PHE A 171 -0.60 3.29 16.77
CA PHE A 171 -0.57 4.06 18.00
C PHE A 171 0.63 3.66 18.84
N ASP A 172 1.54 4.61 19.07
CA ASP A 172 2.75 4.42 19.84
C ASP A 172 2.68 5.22 21.14
N ARG A 173 2.57 4.49 22.26
CA ARG A 173 2.42 5.04 23.61
C ARG A 173 1.38 6.15 23.73
N TYR A 174 0.29 5.99 23.00
CA TYR A 174 -0.75 6.99 22.88
C TYR A 174 -1.77 6.87 24.02
N GLN A 175 -2.16 8.03 24.56
CA GLN A 175 -3.22 8.18 25.55
C GLN A 175 -4.35 8.98 24.93
N HIS A 176 -5.58 8.57 25.22
CA HIS A 176 -6.77 9.32 24.84
C HIS A 176 -6.62 10.76 25.35
N SER A 177 -6.59 11.69 24.40
CA SER A 177 -6.47 13.13 24.64
C SER A 177 -7.63 13.85 23.95
N SER A 178 -7.92 15.07 24.38
CA SER A 178 -8.95 15.92 23.78
C SER A 178 -8.66 16.32 22.33
N LEU A 179 -7.48 16.00 21.79
CA LEU A 179 -7.08 16.34 20.43
C LEU A 179 -7.79 15.49 19.37
N ILE A 180 -8.10 14.22 19.66
CA ILE A 180 -8.82 13.36 18.72
C ILE A 180 -10.24 13.17 19.26
N PRO A 181 -11.26 13.78 18.63
CA PRO A 181 -12.66 13.56 18.97
C PRO A 181 -13.08 12.08 18.94
N VAL A 182 -14.04 11.73 19.79
CA VAL A 182 -14.54 10.35 19.97
C VAL A 182 -14.96 9.69 18.64
N GLN A 183 -15.59 10.45 17.75
CA GLN A 183 -16.04 9.99 16.44
C GLN A 183 -14.91 9.42 15.56
N TYR A 184 -13.69 9.95 15.67
CA TYR A 184 -12.57 9.50 14.84
C TYR A 184 -12.03 8.14 15.30
N TYR A 185 -12.09 7.83 16.60
CA TYR A 185 -11.80 6.47 17.08
C TYR A 185 -12.82 5.46 16.55
N ALA A 186 -14.09 5.85 16.39
CA ALA A 186 -15.09 4.98 15.79
C ALA A 186 -14.83 4.75 14.29
N ASN A 187 -14.33 5.76 13.57
CA ASN A 187 -13.89 5.58 12.18
C ASN A 187 -12.70 4.61 12.09
N ILE A 188 -11.72 4.71 13.00
CA ILE A 188 -10.59 3.77 13.04
C ILE A 188 -11.06 2.35 13.34
N ALA A 189 -11.98 2.16 14.28
CA ALA A 189 -12.56 0.85 14.56
C ALA A 189 -13.22 0.25 13.32
N ARG A 190 -14.06 1.05 12.62
CA ARG A 190 -14.67 0.62 11.35
C ARG A 190 -13.65 0.29 10.27
N TYR A 191 -12.62 1.12 10.12
CA TYR A 191 -11.52 0.86 9.18
C TYR A 191 -10.87 -0.51 9.42
N VAL A 192 -10.66 -0.91 10.67
CA VAL A 192 -10.12 -2.24 11.01
C VAL A 192 -11.12 -3.35 10.69
N GLU A 193 -12.41 -3.14 11.00
CA GLU A 193 -13.48 -4.08 10.65
C GLU A 193 -13.62 -4.30 9.14
N ASP A 194 -13.35 -3.25 8.34
CA ASP A 194 -13.35 -3.27 6.88
C ASP A 194 -12.06 -3.86 6.27
N GLY A 195 -11.12 -4.36 7.10
CA GLY A 195 -9.90 -5.05 6.68
C GLY A 195 -8.61 -4.23 6.79
N GLY A 196 -8.69 -3.02 7.34
CA GLY A 196 -7.52 -2.20 7.66
C GLY A 196 -6.69 -2.74 8.82
N ALA A 197 -5.40 -2.37 8.88
CA ALA A 197 -4.50 -2.85 9.94
C ALA A 197 -4.30 -1.81 11.04
N LEU A 198 -4.34 -2.27 12.29
CA LEU A 198 -4.09 -1.47 13.49
C LEU A 198 -3.01 -2.12 14.35
N LEU A 199 -1.99 -1.34 14.71
CA LEU A 199 -0.97 -1.74 15.68
C LEU A 199 -0.99 -0.78 16.86
N VAL A 200 -1.04 -1.34 18.07
CA VAL A 200 -0.96 -0.55 19.31
C VAL A 200 0.27 -0.97 20.09
N ALA A 201 1.30 -0.11 20.07
CA ALA A 201 2.48 -0.26 20.90
C ALA A 201 2.25 0.51 22.22
N ALA A 202 1.67 -0.17 23.21
CA ALA A 202 1.37 0.43 24.50
C ALA A 202 2.27 -0.08 25.64
N GLY A 203 2.55 0.80 26.59
CA GLY A 203 3.08 0.49 27.91
C GLY A 203 2.00 0.59 29.01
N SER A 204 2.39 1.08 30.19
CA SER A 204 1.51 1.24 31.36
C SER A 204 0.30 2.14 31.11
N GLU A 205 0.36 3.01 30.10
CA GLU A 205 -0.73 3.86 29.67
C GLU A 205 -2.02 3.12 29.29
N LEU A 206 -1.94 1.86 28.85
CA LEU A 206 -3.14 1.09 28.52
C LEU A 206 -3.98 0.73 29.75
N ALA A 207 -3.34 0.66 30.92
CA ALA A 207 -4.00 0.40 32.21
C ALA A 207 -4.62 1.66 32.85
N GLN A 208 -4.40 2.85 32.28
CA GLN A 208 -4.85 4.13 32.84
C GLN A 208 -6.30 4.46 32.43
N PRO A 209 -7.01 5.35 33.16
CA PRO A 209 -8.36 5.80 32.78
C PRO A 209 -8.43 6.49 31.42
N ILE A 210 -7.32 7.07 30.96
CA ILE A 210 -7.19 7.75 29.66
C ILE A 210 -6.60 6.83 28.59
N SER A 211 -6.78 5.52 28.70
CA SER A 211 -6.27 4.57 27.72
C SER A 211 -7.10 4.55 26.43
N LEU A 212 -6.48 4.07 25.34
CA LEU A 212 -7.18 3.81 24.09
C LEU A 212 -8.32 2.79 24.24
N TYR A 213 -8.22 1.87 25.22
CA TYR A 213 -9.29 0.91 25.52
C TYR A 213 -10.56 1.58 26.08
N ARG A 214 -10.50 2.84 26.54
CA ARG A 214 -11.67 3.62 26.95
C ARG A 214 -12.31 4.40 25.79
N THR A 215 -11.95 4.07 24.55
CA THR A 215 -12.48 4.67 23.31
C THR A 215 -13.18 3.61 22.46
N PRO A 216 -13.90 4.00 21.39
CA PRO A 216 -14.47 3.04 20.43
C PRO A 216 -13.47 2.04 19.81
N ILE A 217 -12.17 2.31 19.82
CA ILE A 217 -11.14 1.35 19.38
C ILE A 217 -11.17 0.04 20.18
N ALA A 218 -11.72 0.04 21.40
CA ALA A 218 -11.83 -1.16 22.23
C ALA A 218 -12.51 -2.35 21.53
N SER A 219 -13.45 -2.10 20.60
CA SER A 219 -14.14 -3.18 19.88
C SER A 219 -13.22 -4.01 18.98
N VAL A 220 -12.07 -3.45 18.57
CA VAL A 220 -11.11 -4.11 17.67
C VAL A 220 -9.80 -4.49 18.36
N LEU A 221 -9.67 -4.23 19.67
CA LEU A 221 -8.51 -4.66 20.43
C LEU A 221 -8.61 -6.15 20.81
N PRO A 222 -7.50 -6.90 20.78
CA PRO A 222 -7.52 -8.34 21.02
C PRO A 222 -7.72 -8.73 22.50
N ALA A 223 -7.59 -7.77 23.42
CA ALA A 223 -7.70 -8.03 24.86
C ALA A 223 -8.07 -6.77 25.66
N GLU A 224 -8.71 -6.99 26.81
CA GLU A 224 -9.01 -5.97 27.81
C GLU A 224 -7.84 -5.79 28.79
N PRO A 225 -7.41 -4.54 29.09
CA PRO A 225 -6.42 -4.28 30.13
C PRO A 225 -6.99 -4.54 31.52
N SER A 226 -6.21 -5.22 32.37
CA SER A 226 -6.58 -5.49 33.78
C SER A 226 -6.60 -4.25 34.68
N GLY A 227 -6.04 -3.13 34.20
CA GLY A 227 -5.84 -1.91 34.99
C GLY A 227 -4.68 -1.98 35.99
N GLN A 228 -3.98 -3.11 36.07
CA GLN A 228 -2.83 -3.28 36.97
C GLN A 228 -1.52 -3.26 36.18
N VAL A 229 -0.52 -2.54 36.70
CA VAL A 229 0.84 -2.53 36.15
C VAL A 229 1.70 -3.46 37.01
N LEU A 230 2.29 -4.47 36.38
CA LEU A 230 3.18 -5.42 37.04
C LEU A 230 4.63 -5.08 36.70
N GLU A 231 5.40 -4.66 37.70
CA GLU A 231 6.84 -4.37 37.55
C GLU A 231 7.68 -5.60 37.95
N GLN A 232 7.83 -6.53 37.00
CA GLN A 232 8.64 -7.74 37.18
C GLN A 232 9.38 -8.10 35.89
N GLY A 233 10.43 -8.93 36.01
CA GLY A 233 11.14 -9.44 34.85
C GLY A 233 10.20 -10.26 33.96
N PHE A 234 10.17 -9.94 32.67
CA PHE A 234 9.34 -10.63 31.68
C PHE A 234 10.21 -11.12 30.51
N ARG A 235 10.02 -12.38 30.10
CA ARG A 235 10.65 -12.94 28.89
C ARG A 235 9.56 -13.16 27.84
N PRO A 236 9.49 -12.33 26.80
CA PRO A 236 8.47 -12.47 25.76
C PRO A 236 8.61 -13.83 25.06
N GLN A 237 7.47 -14.44 24.75
CA GLN A 237 7.38 -15.66 23.95
C GLN A 237 6.44 -15.42 22.78
N VAL A 238 6.74 -16.03 21.64
CA VAL A 238 5.87 -15.96 20.47
C VAL A 238 4.63 -16.79 20.74
N THR A 239 3.45 -16.25 20.44
CA THR A 239 2.18 -16.97 20.57
C THR A 239 2.09 -18.08 19.52
N ALA A 240 1.21 -19.06 19.73
CA ALA A 240 0.97 -20.11 18.73
C ALA A 240 0.55 -19.53 17.36
N ASP A 241 -0.22 -18.44 17.37
CA ASP A 241 -0.59 -17.73 16.13
C ASP A 241 0.58 -16.93 15.54
N GLY A 242 1.44 -16.34 16.37
CA GLY A 242 2.65 -15.65 15.89
C GLY A 242 3.65 -16.58 15.20
N MET A 243 3.64 -17.87 15.52
CA MET A 243 4.45 -18.89 14.84
C MET A 243 3.91 -19.30 13.47
N ARG A 244 2.65 -18.96 13.14
CA ARG A 244 2.00 -19.32 11.87
C ARG A 244 2.25 -18.30 10.76
N HIS A 245 2.72 -17.10 11.10
CA HIS A 245 3.02 -16.07 10.11
C HIS A 245 4.39 -16.36 9.45
N PRO A 246 4.50 -16.38 8.11
CA PRO A 246 5.77 -16.56 7.41
C PRO A 246 6.75 -15.42 7.65
#